data_AF-A0A2V8P6S0-F1
#
_entry.id   AF-A0A2V8P6S0-F1
#
_cell.length_a   1.000
_cell.length_b   1.000
_cell.length_c   1.000
_cell.angle_alpha   90.00
_cell.angle_beta   90.00
_cell.angle_gamma   90.00
#
_symmetry.space_group_name_H-M   'P 1'
#
loop_
_entity.id
_entity.type
_entity.pdbx_description
1 polymer ?
#
loop_
_entity_poly.entity_id
_entity_poly.type
_entity_poly.pdbx_seq_one_letter_code
_entity_poly.pdbx_strand_id
1 'polypeptide(L)'
;FVGALESANGFSELNDPEEQYQRFKDQVIQRERGDEEAMVMDEDYIRALSYGMPPAAGIGVGIDRLVMLLANKHSIRDVILFPHLRPERQETEGNRQEAGGGKQEAGNGKSAP
;
A
#
# COMPACT_ATOMS: atom_id res chain seq x y z
N PHE A 1 4.40 -18.78 -7.65
CA PHE A 1 3.04 -18.20 -7.78
C PHE A 1 1.99 -19.22 -7.38
N VAL A 2 0.97 -18.80 -6.64
CA VAL A 2 -0.19 -19.63 -6.29
C VAL A 2 -1.45 -18.77 -6.43
N GLY A 3 -2.49 -19.28 -7.09
CA GLY A 3 -3.75 -18.53 -7.26
C GLY A 3 -3.56 -17.17 -7.96
N ALA A 4 -2.67 -17.08 -8.95
CA ALA A 4 -2.26 -15.85 -9.65
C ALA A 4 -1.57 -14.78 -8.76
N LEU A 5 -1.25 -15.10 -7.51
CA LEU A 5 -0.51 -14.21 -6.61
C LEU A 5 0.94 -14.68 -6.43
N GLU A 6 1.85 -13.71 -6.28
CA GLU A 6 3.23 -13.96 -5.88
C GLU A 6 3.31 -14.19 -4.37
N SER A 7 3.33 -15.46 -3.97
CA SER A 7 3.41 -15.85 -2.55
C SER A 7 4.83 -15.88 -2.00
N ALA A 8 5.82 -16.09 -2.86
CA ALA A 8 7.23 -16.10 -2.48
C ALA A 8 8.12 -15.72 -3.66
N ASN A 9 9.24 -15.09 -3.36
CA ASN A 9 10.34 -14.82 -4.26
C ASN A 9 11.60 -15.48 -3.69
N GLY A 10 12.41 -16.12 -4.54
CA GLY A 10 13.66 -16.72 -4.13
C GLY A 10 14.71 -16.61 -5.23
N PHE A 11 15.96 -16.41 -4.84
CA PHE A 11 17.07 -16.19 -5.75
C PHE A 11 18.36 -16.72 -5.14
N SER A 12 19.29 -17.13 -6.00
CA SER A 12 20.68 -17.26 -5.61
C SER A 12 21.23 -15.85 -5.35
N GLU A 13 21.81 -15.64 -4.19
CA GLU A 13 22.33 -14.33 -3.81
C GLU A 13 23.50 -13.95 -4.72
N LEU A 14 23.51 -12.69 -5.17
CA LEU A 14 24.66 -12.15 -5.87
C LEU A 14 25.74 -11.83 -4.84
N ASN A 15 26.82 -12.60 -4.87
CA ASN A 15 27.94 -12.44 -3.95
C ASN A 15 29.18 -11.79 -4.60
N ASP A 16 29.11 -11.42 -5.88
CA ASP A 16 30.15 -10.65 -6.56
C ASP A 16 30.00 -9.14 -6.22
N PRO A 17 30.96 -8.54 -5.49
CA PRO A 17 30.87 -7.13 -5.09
C PRO A 17 30.99 -6.16 -6.28
N GLU A 18 31.74 -6.51 -7.32
CA GLU A 18 31.91 -5.63 -8.49
C GLU A 18 30.63 -5.63 -9.33
N GLU A 19 30.03 -6.80 -9.54
CA GLU A 19 28.74 -6.89 -10.23
C GLU A 19 27.63 -6.16 -9.45
N GLN A 20 27.55 -6.37 -8.14
CA GLN A 20 26.55 -5.70 -7.31
C GLN A 20 26.74 -4.16 -7.33
N TYR A 21 27.97 -3.67 -7.36
CA TYR A 21 28.25 -2.24 -7.47
C TYR A 21 27.77 -1.65 -8.81
N GLN A 22 27.98 -2.35 -9.93
CA GLN A 22 27.44 -1.90 -11.22
C GLN A 22 25.91 -1.88 -11.23
N ARG A 23 25.27 -2.89 -10.64
CA ARG A 23 23.81 -2.91 -10.49
C ARG A 23 23.30 -1.73 -9.67
N PHE A 24 23.96 -1.37 -8.57
CA PHE A 24 23.60 -0.17 -7.82
C PHE A 24 23.82 1.13 -8.60
N LYS A 25 24.88 1.23 -9.40
CA LYS A 25 25.07 2.39 -10.30
C LYS A 25 23.92 2.53 -11.30
N ASP A 26 23.50 1.44 -11.91
CA ASP A 26 22.37 1.46 -12.84
C ASP A 26 21.08 1.89 -12.14
N GLN A 27 20.84 1.39 -10.91
CA GLN A 27 19.68 1.79 -10.10
C GLN A 27 19.70 3.28 -9.74
N VAL A 28 20.87 3.85 -9.42
CA VAL A 28 21.02 5.30 -9.18
C VAL A 28 20.63 6.09 -10.43
N ILE A 29 21.05 5.65 -11.62
CA ILE A 29 20.67 6.29 -12.89
C ILE A 29 19.15 6.20 -13.13
N GLN A 30 18.51 5.06 -12.82
CA GLN A 30 17.05 4.93 -12.92
C GLN A 30 16.34 5.88 -11.96
N ARG A 31 16.87 6.04 -10.74
CA ARG A 31 16.33 6.97 -9.76
C ARG A 31 16.43 8.42 -10.21
N GLU A 32 17.56 8.83 -10.78
CA GLU A 32 17.74 10.18 -11.37
C GLU A 32 16.76 10.44 -12.52
N ARG A 33 16.29 9.39 -13.19
CA ARG A 33 15.26 9.46 -14.24
C ARG A 33 13.83 9.46 -13.69
N GLY A 34 13.64 9.42 -12.38
CA GLY A 34 12.35 9.53 -11.72
C GLY A 34 11.74 8.21 -11.25
N ASP A 35 12.50 7.10 -11.24
CA ASP A 35 12.04 5.86 -10.60
C ASP A 35 12.20 5.94 -9.08
N GLU A 36 11.10 6.20 -8.36
CA GLU A 36 11.09 6.32 -6.91
C GLU A 36 11.33 4.98 -6.18
N GLU A 37 11.11 3.84 -6.85
CA GLU A 37 11.30 2.49 -6.31
C GLU A 37 12.72 1.95 -6.54
N ALA A 38 13.54 2.67 -7.31
CA ALA A 38 14.92 2.28 -7.59
C ALA A 38 15.80 2.34 -6.32
N MET A 39 16.71 1.37 -6.22
CA MET A 39 17.58 1.21 -5.04
C MET A 39 18.63 2.33 -4.95
N VAL A 40 19.09 2.60 -3.72
CA VAL A 40 20.23 3.49 -3.44
C VAL A 40 21.55 2.74 -3.45
N MET A 41 22.64 3.47 -3.70
CA MET A 41 23.98 2.95 -3.44
C MET A 41 24.18 2.70 -1.95
N ASP A 42 24.59 1.47 -1.61
CA ASP A 42 25.01 1.07 -0.26
C ASP A 42 26.46 0.56 -0.31
N GLU A 43 27.40 1.47 -0.08
CA GLU A 43 28.84 1.16 -0.11
C GLU A 43 29.27 0.24 1.03
N ASP A 44 28.55 0.25 2.16
CA ASP A 44 28.85 -0.62 3.29
C ASP A 44 28.43 -2.06 3.00
N TYR A 45 27.30 -2.26 2.30
CA TYR A 45 26.89 -3.58 1.79
C TYR A 45 27.90 -4.13 0.78
N ILE A 46 28.37 -3.32 -0.18
CA ILE A 46 29.42 -3.73 -1.13
C ILE A 46 30.71 -4.10 -0.40
N ARG A 47 31.12 -3.30 0.60
CA ARG A 47 32.28 -3.59 1.43
C ARG A 47 32.09 -4.89 2.20
N ALA A 48 30.90 -5.18 2.69
CA ALA A 48 30.60 -6.45 3.35
C ALA A 48 30.76 -7.65 2.39
N LEU A 49 30.26 -7.53 1.16
CA LEU A 49 30.42 -8.56 0.12
C LEU A 49 31.90 -8.83 -0.21
N SER A 50 32.74 -7.79 -0.23
CA SER A 50 34.16 -7.94 -0.57
C SER A 50 34.99 -8.69 0.48
N TYR A 51 34.50 -8.83 1.71
CA TYR A 51 35.10 -9.71 2.71
C TYR A 51 34.85 -11.21 2.43
N GLY A 52 34.02 -11.54 1.43
CA GLY A 52 33.80 -12.91 0.96
C GLY A 52 32.50 -13.51 1.47
N MET A 53 31.38 -13.08 0.89
CA MET A 53 30.09 -13.74 1.09
C MET A 53 30.09 -15.14 0.44
N PRO A 54 29.82 -16.22 1.21
CA PRO A 54 29.73 -17.56 0.63
C PRO A 54 28.55 -17.66 -0.33
N PRO A 55 28.55 -18.66 -1.24
CA PRO A 55 27.37 -18.96 -2.05
C PRO A 55 26.14 -19.16 -1.14
N ALA A 56 25.12 -18.34 -1.36
CA ALA A 56 23.90 -18.34 -0.57
C ALA A 56 22.66 -18.23 -1.46
N ALA A 57 21.51 -18.54 -0.90
CA ALA A 57 20.21 -18.33 -1.52
C ALA A 57 19.29 -17.64 -0.53
N GLY A 58 18.55 -16.64 -1.01
CA GLY A 58 17.54 -15.91 -0.26
C GLY A 58 16.14 -16.33 -0.66
N ILE A 59 15.21 -16.27 0.30
CA ILE A 59 13.78 -16.43 0.04
C ILE A 59 12.97 -15.43 0.88
N GLY A 60 12.05 -14.74 0.23
CA GLY A 60 11.01 -13.92 0.86
C GLY A 60 9.66 -14.59 0.68
N VAL A 61 8.93 -14.84 1.77
CA VAL A 61 7.57 -15.40 1.75
C VAL A 61 6.59 -14.35 2.27
N GLY A 62 5.55 -14.07 1.47
CA GLY A 62 4.47 -13.17 1.87
C GLY A 62 3.50 -13.86 2.82
N ILE A 63 3.66 -13.64 4.13
CA ILE A 63 2.86 -14.30 5.17
C ILE A 63 1.37 -13.99 5.01
N ASP A 64 0.99 -12.73 4.78
CA ASP A 64 -0.41 -12.35 4.60
C ASP A 64 -1.03 -13.09 3.41
N ARG A 65 -0.30 -13.21 2.29
CA ARG A 65 -0.77 -13.94 1.10
C ARG A 65 -0.86 -15.44 1.36
N LEU A 66 0.06 -16.01 2.13
CA LEU A 66 -0.02 -17.40 2.57
C LEU A 66 -1.27 -17.63 3.42
N VAL A 67 -1.54 -16.75 4.38
CA VAL A 67 -2.73 -16.84 5.24
C VAL A 67 -4.01 -16.62 4.43
N MET A 68 -4.04 -15.69 3.48
CA MET A 68 -5.16 -15.49 2.56
C MET A 68 -5.49 -16.77 1.80
N LEU A 69 -4.47 -17.46 1.27
CA LEU A 69 -4.65 -18.74 0.59
C LEU A 69 -5.22 -19.81 1.52
N LEU A 70 -4.64 -19.98 2.71
CA LEU A 70 -5.04 -21.00 3.68
C LEU A 70 -6.46 -20.76 4.25
N ALA A 71 -6.83 -19.49 4.42
CA ALA A 71 -8.14 -19.09 4.96
C ALA A 71 -9.19 -18.83 3.87
N ASN A 72 -8.86 -19.09 2.59
CA ASN A 72 -9.71 -18.82 1.42
C ASN A 72 -10.27 -17.38 1.41
N LYS A 73 -9.38 -16.39 1.55
CA LYS A 73 -9.69 -14.96 1.51
C LYS A 73 -9.06 -14.31 0.29
N HIS A 74 -9.82 -13.42 -0.36
CA HIS A 74 -9.36 -12.66 -1.53
C HIS A 74 -8.83 -11.26 -1.16
N SER A 75 -9.14 -10.76 0.04
CA SER A 75 -8.68 -9.46 0.53
C SER A 75 -7.68 -9.63 1.67
N ILE A 76 -6.56 -8.89 1.61
CA ILE A 76 -5.57 -8.85 2.70
C ILE A 76 -6.16 -8.29 4.02
N ARG A 77 -7.20 -7.46 3.93
CA ARG A 77 -7.87 -6.89 5.11
C ARG A 77 -8.58 -7.95 5.95
N ASP A 78 -8.90 -9.10 5.36
CA ASP A 78 -9.59 -10.19 6.06
C ASP A 78 -8.63 -11.05 6.89
N VAL A 79 -7.32 -10.83 6.76
CA VAL A 79 -6.27 -11.59 7.48
C VAL A 79 -5.39 -10.71 8.37
N ILE A 80 -5.65 -9.40 8.41
CA ILE A 80 -4.96 -8.44 9.30
C ILE A 80 -5.95 -7.99 10.38
N LEU A 81 -5.56 -8.09 11.66
CA LEU A 81 -6.45 -7.73 12.79
C LEU A 81 -6.90 -6.27 12.76
N PHE A 82 -5.99 -5.36 12.41
CA PHE A 82 -6.23 -3.91 12.34
C PHE A 82 -5.69 -3.36 11.02
N PRO A 83 -6.42 -3.50 9.90
CA PRO A 83 -5.93 -3.06 8.60
C PRO A 83 -5.87 -1.53 8.52
N HIS A 84 -4.99 -1.00 7.67
CA HIS A 84 -4.97 0.42 7.37
C HIS A 84 -6.25 0.81 6.60
N LEU A 85 -7.10 1.62 7.25
CA LEU A 85 -8.36 2.10 6.69
C LEU A 85 -8.24 3.59 6.34
N ARG A 86 -8.99 4.01 5.31
CA ARG A 86 -9.15 5.44 5.02
C ARG A 86 -9.93 6.08 6.17
N PRO A 87 -9.53 7.25 6.67
CA PRO A 87 -10.29 7.99 7.68
C PRO A 87 -11.73 8.24 7.21
N GLU A 88 -12.66 8.25 8.17
CA GLU A 88 -14.05 8.62 7.90
C GLU A 88 -14.13 10.09 7.47
N ARG A 89 -14.99 10.38 6.49
CA ARG A 89 -15.27 11.78 6.13
C ARG A 89 -16.11 12.37 7.27
N GLN A 90 -15.64 13.47 7.84
CA GLN A 90 -16.49 14.26 8.73
C GLN A 90 -17.64 14.81 7.90
N GLU A 91 -18.86 14.34 8.16
CA GLU A 91 -20.06 14.99 7.62
C GLU A 91 -20.20 16.35 8.30
N THR A 92 -19.94 17.42 7.56
CA THR A 92 -20.24 18.78 8.03
C THR A 92 -21.75 18.87 8.27
N GLU A 93 -22.15 19.27 9.48
CA GLU A 93 -23.54 19.43 9.95
C GLU A 93 -24.32 20.57 9.23
N GLY A 94 -24.04 20.84 7.96
CA GLY A 94 -24.60 21.96 7.19
C GLY A 94 -25.85 21.66 6.38
N ASN A 95 -26.23 20.39 6.18
CA ASN A 95 -27.27 20.03 5.18
C ASN A 95 -28.61 19.54 5.75
N ARG A 96 -28.84 19.72 7.07
CA ARG A 96 -30.08 19.26 7.73
C ARG A 96 -31.19 20.33 7.81
N GLN A 97 -30.97 21.55 7.31
CA GLN A 97 -31.90 22.68 7.43
C GLN A 97 -32.55 23.14 6.10
N GLU A 98 -32.89 22.25 5.16
CA GLU A 98 -33.69 22.67 3.97
C GLU A 98 -34.88 21.76 3.62
N ALA A 99 -35.24 20.80 4.48
CA ALA A 99 -36.36 19.88 4.20
C ALA A 99 -37.64 20.16 5.03
N GLY A 100 -37.84 21.38 5.55
CA GLY A 100 -38.90 21.68 6.52
C GLY A 100 -39.77 22.91 6.28
N GLY A 101 -39.81 23.47 5.06
CA GLY A 101 -40.55 24.72 4.79
C GLY A 101 -41.58 24.57 3.69
N GLY A 102 -42.80 24.12 4.01
CA GLY A 102 -43.89 24.10 3.03
C GLY A 102 -45.24 23.68 3.58
N LYS A 103 -45.99 24.65 4.14
CA LYS A 103 -47.44 24.89 3.96
C LYS A 103 -47.91 25.96 4.96
N GLN A 104 -48.21 27.17 4.46
CA GLN A 104 -49.03 28.15 5.16
C GLN A 104 -50.51 27.75 4.95
N GLU A 105 -51.19 27.44 6.05
CA GLU A 105 -52.65 27.25 6.09
C GLU A 105 -53.39 28.59 6.11
N ALA A 106 -54.48 28.64 5.36
CA ALA A 106 -55.37 29.79 5.23
C ALA A 106 -56.23 29.97 6.49
N GLY A 107 -56.13 31.14 7.14
CA GLY A 107 -57.04 31.58 8.18
C GLY A 107 -58.15 32.45 7.63
N ASN A 108 -59.39 31.96 7.66
CA ASN A 108 -60.61 32.72 7.40
C ASN A 108 -61.16 33.31 8.71
N GLY A 109 -61.57 34.59 8.72
CA GLY A 109 -62.08 35.26 9.92
C GLY A 109 -62.72 36.63 9.70
N LYS A 110 -63.88 36.66 9.02
CA LYS A 110 -65.10 37.48 9.27
C LYS A 110 -65.04 39.03 9.44
N SER A 111 -65.68 39.69 8.46
CA SER A 111 -66.76 40.71 8.52
C SER A 111 -66.64 42.01 9.34
N ALA A 112 -66.82 43.15 8.65
CA ALA A 112 -67.85 44.20 8.88
C ALA A 112 -67.68 45.35 7.88
N PRO A 113 -68.66 46.26 7.76
CA PRO A 113 -70.02 46.13 7.22
C PRO A 113 -70.10 46.28 5.69
#